data_AF-D4IIW3-F1
#
_entry.id   AF-D4IIW3-F1
#
_cell.length_a   1.000
_cell.length_b   1.000
_cell.length_c   1.000
_cell.angle_alpha   90.00
_cell.angle_beta   90.00
_cell.angle_gamma   90.00
#
_symmetry.space_group_name_H-M   'P 1'
#
loop_
_entity.id
_entity.type
_entity.pdbx_description
1 polymer ?
#
loop_
_entity_poly.entity_id
_entity_poly.type
_entity_poly.pdbx_seq_one_letter_code
_entity_poly.pdbx_strand_id
1 'polypeptide(L)'
;MGFKAIKQHYDIGYIVAIYNEEKYGGDCICIGSGFVHGLIAINIETGKVFYSSLVTPGENSEIGQLAARIKADEKNGVLRALIDEPDTFARNLPVFTTENWAVKAEQCEEYGWPNTTHTGRIMYENTYFRTRAEAYADLLKDTKNGIKHRWIASSVQDALRKLRRAIWLYMKTIGYWVAARTIGRFIMKRSYGKKRT
;
A
#
# COMPACT_ATOMS: atom_id res chain seq x y z
N MET A 1 -18.89 -1.75 -12.78
CA MET A 1 -18.14 -2.90 -12.25
C MET A 1 -19.10 -3.66 -11.37
N GLY A 2 -19.13 -4.98 -11.46
CA GLY A 2 -20.12 -5.84 -10.83
C GLY A 2 -19.63 -6.53 -9.55
N PHE A 3 -19.01 -5.79 -8.61
CA PHE A 3 -18.50 -6.42 -7.38
C PHE A 3 -19.66 -6.86 -6.47
N LYS A 4 -20.77 -6.11 -6.46
CA LYS A 4 -22.00 -6.49 -5.76
C LYS A 4 -22.72 -7.62 -6.49
N ALA A 5 -22.75 -7.60 -7.82
CA ALA A 5 -23.27 -8.70 -8.64
C ALA A 5 -22.57 -10.03 -8.29
N ILE A 6 -21.24 -10.03 -8.19
CA ILE A 6 -20.45 -11.20 -7.75
C ILE A 6 -20.84 -11.62 -6.32
N LYS A 7 -20.92 -10.68 -5.38
CA LYS A 7 -21.31 -10.99 -4.00
C LYS A 7 -22.69 -11.68 -3.93
N GLN A 8 -23.65 -11.21 -4.71
CA GLN A 8 -25.01 -11.76 -4.76
C GLN A 8 -25.07 -13.09 -5.51
N HIS A 9 -24.38 -13.21 -6.64
CA HIS A 9 -24.41 -14.41 -7.48
C HIS A 9 -23.92 -15.66 -6.73
N TYR A 10 -22.85 -15.53 -5.95
CA TYR A 10 -22.28 -16.66 -5.21
C TYR A 10 -22.77 -16.79 -3.76
N ASP A 11 -23.67 -15.89 -3.32
CA ASP A 11 -24.13 -15.75 -1.94
C ASP A 11 -22.96 -15.69 -0.94
N ILE A 12 -22.07 -14.72 -1.16
CA ILE A 12 -20.79 -14.63 -0.44
C ILE A 12 -21.01 -14.07 0.97
N GLY A 13 -20.80 -14.92 1.99
CA GLY A 13 -20.77 -14.52 3.41
C GLY A 13 -19.50 -13.77 3.85
N TYR A 14 -18.50 -13.69 2.97
CA TYR A 14 -17.24 -12.97 3.18
C TYR A 14 -17.34 -11.48 2.80
N ILE A 15 -16.35 -10.70 3.21
CA ILE A 15 -16.20 -9.30 2.81
C ILE A 15 -15.75 -9.28 1.34
N VAL A 16 -16.46 -8.50 0.51
CA VAL A 16 -16.12 -8.28 -0.90
C VAL A 16 -15.83 -6.79 -1.08
N ALA A 17 -14.61 -6.45 -1.46
CA ALA A 17 -14.18 -5.07 -1.66
C ALA A 17 -13.11 -4.98 -2.75
N ILE A 18 -12.94 -3.79 -3.33
CA ILE A 18 -11.93 -3.51 -4.35
C ILE A 18 -10.68 -2.95 -3.67
N TYR A 19 -9.54 -3.59 -3.95
CA TYR A 19 -8.22 -3.13 -3.52
C TYR A 19 -7.29 -3.04 -4.72
N ASN A 20 -6.37 -2.08 -4.67
CA ASN A 20 -5.27 -2.05 -5.60
C ASN A 20 -4.21 -3.06 -5.16
N GLU A 21 -4.07 -4.14 -5.93
CA GLU A 21 -3.10 -5.21 -5.67
C GLU A 21 -2.09 -5.22 -6.82
N GLU A 22 -1.08 -4.35 -6.76
CA GLU A 22 -0.05 -4.20 -7.81
C GLU A 22 0.60 -5.53 -8.20
N LYS A 23 0.79 -6.45 -7.23
CA LYS A 23 1.30 -7.82 -7.47
C LYS A 23 0.45 -8.64 -8.45
N TYR A 24 -0.82 -8.29 -8.61
CA TYR A 24 -1.76 -8.93 -9.53
C TYR A 24 -2.09 -8.04 -10.73
N GLY A 25 -1.40 -6.91 -10.90
CA GLY A 25 -1.53 -6.03 -12.07
C GLY A 25 -2.59 -4.93 -11.93
N GLY A 26 -3.00 -4.55 -10.71
CA GLY A 26 -3.85 -3.37 -10.49
C GLY A 26 -5.06 -3.66 -9.60
N ASP A 27 -6.19 -3.02 -9.92
CA ASP A 27 -7.41 -3.13 -9.11
C ASP A 27 -8.02 -4.54 -9.20
N CYS A 28 -8.24 -5.12 -8.03
CA CYS A 28 -8.77 -6.46 -7.86
C CYS A 28 -10.01 -6.43 -6.96
N ILE A 29 -11.01 -7.23 -7.31
CA ILE A 29 -12.11 -7.58 -6.41
C ILE A 29 -11.57 -8.65 -5.46
N CYS A 30 -11.41 -8.29 -4.19
CA CYS A 30 -10.93 -9.18 -3.15
C CYS A 30 -12.10 -9.70 -2.32
N ILE A 31 -12.11 -11.01 -2.11
CA ILE A 31 -13.04 -11.72 -1.25
C ILE A 31 -12.23 -12.25 -0.07
N GLY A 32 -12.63 -11.89 1.15
CA GLY A 32 -11.86 -12.23 2.33
C GLY A 32 -12.58 -12.01 3.66
N SER A 33 -11.83 -12.20 4.74
CA SER A 33 -12.29 -11.94 6.10
C SER A 33 -11.74 -10.61 6.61
N GLY A 34 -12.19 -10.18 7.80
CA GLY A 34 -11.60 -9.04 8.49
C GLY A 34 -10.11 -9.20 8.83
N PHE A 35 -9.58 -10.43 8.85
CA PHE A 35 -8.17 -10.71 9.11
C PHE A 35 -7.33 -10.81 7.83
N VAL A 36 -7.92 -11.33 6.75
CA VAL A 36 -7.24 -11.51 5.46
C VAL A 36 -8.20 -11.07 4.35
N HIS A 37 -7.99 -9.87 3.80
CA HIS A 37 -8.89 -9.26 2.83
C HIS A 37 -8.85 -9.93 1.45
N GLY A 38 -7.72 -10.51 1.07
CA GLY A 38 -7.50 -11.15 -0.24
C GLY A 38 -7.31 -12.67 -0.15
N LEU A 39 -8.30 -13.40 0.38
CA LEU A 39 -8.28 -14.87 0.32
C LEU A 39 -8.45 -15.35 -1.13
N ILE A 40 -9.35 -14.70 -1.86
CA ILE A 40 -9.52 -14.81 -3.30
C ILE A 40 -9.42 -13.40 -3.88
N ALA A 41 -8.62 -13.20 -4.92
CA ALA A 41 -8.49 -11.92 -5.60
C ALA A 41 -8.78 -12.12 -7.09
N ILE A 42 -9.61 -11.25 -7.66
CA ILE A 42 -10.03 -11.31 -9.06
C ILE A 42 -9.60 -10.00 -9.71
N ASN A 43 -8.64 -10.07 -10.64
CA ASN A 43 -8.19 -8.87 -11.34
C ASN A 43 -9.30 -8.38 -12.29
N ILE A 44 -9.66 -7.10 -12.18
CA ILE A 44 -10.82 -6.53 -12.89
C ILE A 44 -10.56 -6.41 -14.39
N GLU A 45 -9.34 -6.06 -14.78
CA GLU A 45 -8.98 -5.87 -16.19
C GLU A 45 -8.89 -7.21 -16.94
N THR A 46 -8.19 -8.18 -16.34
CA THR A 46 -7.87 -9.47 -16.98
C THR A 46 -8.90 -10.55 -16.70
N GLY A 47 -9.71 -10.42 -15.64
CA GLY A 47 -10.62 -11.46 -15.15
C GLY A 47 -9.94 -12.66 -14.51
N LYS A 48 -8.60 -12.62 -14.31
CA LYS A 48 -7.86 -13.74 -13.72
C LYS A 48 -8.08 -13.84 -12.22
N VAL A 49 -8.19 -15.08 -11.74
CA VAL A 49 -8.40 -15.37 -10.32
C VAL A 49 -7.10 -15.83 -9.66
N PHE A 50 -6.82 -15.25 -8.51
CA PHE A 50 -5.68 -15.55 -7.65
C PHE A 50 -6.17 -16.03 -6.29
N TYR A 51 -5.44 -17.00 -5.72
CA TYR A 51 -5.77 -17.59 -4.42
C TYR A 51 -4.62 -17.36 -3.44
N SER A 52 -4.98 -17.06 -2.20
CA SER A 52 -4.05 -17.10 -1.08
C SER A 52 -3.55 -18.54 -0.83
N SER A 53 -2.39 -18.68 -0.21
CA SER A 53 -1.89 -19.98 0.26
C SER A 53 -2.81 -20.66 1.29
N LEU A 54 -3.75 -19.91 1.87
CA LEU A 54 -4.75 -20.39 2.81
C LEU A 54 -6.00 -20.97 2.13
N VAL A 55 -6.10 -20.89 0.80
CA VAL A 55 -7.28 -21.32 0.06
C VAL A 55 -6.89 -22.37 -0.97
N THR A 56 -7.42 -23.57 -0.81
CA THR A 56 -7.32 -24.63 -1.82
C THR A 56 -8.68 -24.82 -2.49
N PRO A 57 -8.82 -24.53 -3.81
CA PRO A 57 -10.08 -24.75 -4.52
C PRO A 57 -10.53 -26.22 -4.43
N GLY A 58 -11.73 -26.46 -3.94
CA GLY A 58 -12.32 -27.80 -3.77
C GLY A 58 -12.07 -28.44 -2.41
N GLU A 59 -11.36 -27.76 -1.51
CA GLU A 59 -11.27 -28.18 -0.11
C GLU A 59 -12.65 -28.14 0.56
N ASN A 60 -12.84 -28.98 1.59
CA ASN A 60 -14.09 -29.07 2.36
C ASN A 60 -14.30 -27.90 3.34
N SER A 61 -13.89 -26.70 2.94
CA SER A 61 -14.13 -25.43 3.62
C SER A 61 -15.06 -24.58 2.77
N GLU A 62 -15.85 -23.69 3.39
CA GLU A 62 -16.77 -22.81 2.67
C GLU A 62 -16.04 -21.98 1.60
N ILE A 63 -14.88 -21.41 1.95
CA ILE A 63 -14.04 -20.66 1.02
C ILE A 63 -13.44 -21.54 -0.08
N GLY A 64 -13.09 -22.80 0.21
CA GLY A 64 -12.57 -23.77 -0.76
C GLY A 64 -13.63 -24.16 -1.80
N GLN A 65 -14.87 -24.37 -1.37
CA GLN A 65 -16.01 -24.63 -2.24
C GLN A 65 -16.36 -23.39 -3.08
N LEU A 66 -16.35 -22.19 -2.49
CA LEU A 66 -16.52 -20.92 -3.22
C LEU A 66 -15.44 -20.75 -4.29
N ALA A 67 -14.17 -21.00 -3.94
CA ALA A 67 -13.04 -20.93 -4.86
C ALA A 67 -13.19 -21.93 -6.03
N ALA A 68 -13.71 -23.14 -5.79
CA ALA A 68 -13.98 -24.10 -6.86
C ALA A 68 -15.06 -23.60 -7.83
N ARG A 69 -16.13 -22.99 -7.32
CA ARG A 69 -17.20 -22.40 -8.16
C ARG A 69 -16.66 -21.26 -9.02
N ILE A 70 -15.97 -20.30 -8.39
CA ILE A 70 -15.36 -19.16 -9.10
C ILE A 70 -14.38 -19.64 -10.17
N LYS A 71 -13.56 -20.67 -9.88
CA LYS A 71 -12.63 -21.25 -10.86
C LYS A 71 -13.35 -21.89 -12.06
N ALA A 72 -14.48 -22.54 -11.83
CA ALA A 72 -15.28 -23.10 -12.91
C ALA A 72 -15.85 -21.97 -13.79
N ASP A 73 -16.34 -20.90 -13.17
CA ASP A 73 -16.97 -19.77 -13.86
C ASP A 73 -15.96 -18.84 -14.55
N GLU A 74 -14.72 -18.77 -14.05
CA GLU A 74 -13.58 -18.18 -14.76
C GLU A 74 -13.36 -18.89 -16.09
N LYS A 75 -13.36 -20.24 -16.11
CA LYS A 75 -13.18 -21.04 -17.33
C LYS A 75 -14.36 -20.92 -18.30
N ASN A 76 -15.58 -20.79 -17.75
CA ASN A 76 -16.81 -20.73 -18.54
C ASN A 76 -17.12 -19.31 -19.06
N GLY A 77 -16.37 -18.28 -18.63
CA GLY A 77 -16.58 -16.88 -19.00
C GLY A 77 -17.71 -16.18 -18.25
N VAL A 78 -18.44 -16.89 -17.37
CA VAL A 78 -19.50 -16.32 -16.52
C VAL A 78 -18.95 -15.27 -15.59
N LEU A 79 -17.76 -15.52 -15.00
CA LEU A 79 -17.11 -14.56 -14.11
C LEU A 79 -16.84 -13.22 -14.81
N ARG A 80 -16.45 -13.25 -16.10
CA ARG A 80 -16.21 -12.03 -16.86
C ARG A 80 -17.49 -11.23 -17.06
N ALA A 81 -18.59 -11.91 -17.41
CA ALA A 81 -19.89 -11.28 -17.55
C ALA A 81 -20.33 -10.58 -16.24
N LEU A 82 -20.12 -11.23 -15.09
CA LEU A 82 -20.43 -10.65 -13.78
C LEU A 82 -19.57 -9.41 -13.46
N ILE A 83 -18.29 -9.39 -13.84
CA ILE A 83 -17.42 -8.22 -13.63
C ILE A 83 -17.89 -7.00 -14.44
N ASP A 84 -18.29 -7.25 -15.69
CA ASP A 84 -18.72 -6.22 -16.64
C ASP A 84 -20.15 -5.72 -16.36
N GLU A 85 -20.95 -6.47 -15.60
CA GLU A 85 -22.29 -6.06 -15.17
C GLU A 85 -22.22 -4.79 -14.29
N PRO A 86 -23.03 -3.75 -14.55
CA PRO A 86 -23.09 -2.58 -13.68
C PRO A 86 -23.83 -2.91 -12.38
N ASP A 87 -23.18 -2.67 -11.24
CA ASP A 87 -23.82 -2.82 -9.94
C ASP A 87 -25.04 -1.90 -9.78
N THR A 88 -26.11 -2.45 -9.21
CA THR A 88 -27.32 -1.70 -8.85
C THR A 88 -27.41 -1.54 -7.33
N PHE A 89 -27.65 -0.31 -6.88
CA PHE A 89 -27.74 0.03 -5.45
C PHE A 89 -29.15 0.46 -5.09
N ALA A 90 -29.69 -0.07 -4.00
CA ALA A 90 -31.02 0.25 -3.48
C ALA A 90 -31.05 1.58 -2.72
N ARG A 91 -29.90 2.02 -2.18
CA ARG A 91 -29.77 3.25 -1.39
C ARG A 91 -28.49 4.00 -1.75
N ASN A 92 -28.58 5.32 -1.78
CA ASN A 92 -27.49 6.22 -2.13
C ASN A 92 -27.22 7.19 -0.98
N LEU A 93 -26.74 6.67 0.14
CA LEU A 93 -26.41 7.47 1.33
C LEU A 93 -25.07 8.17 1.12
N PRO A 94 -24.96 9.49 1.39
CA PRO A 94 -23.70 10.19 1.26
C PRO A 94 -22.74 9.76 2.37
N VAL A 95 -21.48 9.53 2.00
CA VAL A 95 -20.40 9.23 2.93
C VAL A 95 -19.15 10.00 2.51
N PHE A 96 -18.35 10.43 3.48
CA PHE A 96 -17.19 11.27 3.27
C PHE A 96 -15.94 10.57 3.77
N THR A 97 -14.87 10.61 3.00
CA THR A 97 -13.55 10.11 3.39
C THR A 97 -12.48 11.13 3.04
N THR A 98 -11.24 10.87 3.45
CA THR A 98 -10.10 11.74 3.18
C THR A 98 -9.12 11.01 2.28
N GLU A 99 -8.85 11.55 1.10
CA GLU A 99 -7.91 11.00 0.13
C GLU A 99 -7.02 12.14 -0.38
N ASN A 100 -5.69 11.94 -0.40
CA ASN A 100 -4.71 12.94 -0.85
C ASN A 100 -4.90 14.33 -0.21
N TRP A 101 -5.09 14.39 1.11
CA TRP A 101 -5.30 15.63 1.88
C TRP A 101 -6.57 16.41 1.51
N ALA A 102 -7.53 15.77 0.83
CA ALA A 102 -8.80 16.36 0.48
C ALA A 102 -9.96 15.49 0.99
N VAL A 103 -11.05 16.15 1.38
CA VAL A 103 -12.30 15.45 1.68
C VAL A 103 -12.96 15.06 0.37
N LYS A 104 -13.15 13.76 0.17
CA LYS A 104 -13.82 13.14 -0.96
C LYS A 104 -15.20 12.67 -0.52
N ALA A 105 -16.21 12.98 -1.33
CA ALA A 105 -17.56 12.46 -1.15
C ALA A 105 -17.73 11.19 -1.99
N GLU A 106 -18.30 10.15 -1.37
CA GLU A 106 -18.71 8.91 -1.99
C GLU A 106 -20.15 8.57 -1.57
N GLN A 107 -20.67 7.46 -2.07
CA GLN A 107 -22.00 6.97 -1.75
C GLN A 107 -21.92 5.52 -1.26
N CYS A 108 -22.84 5.12 -0.39
CA CYS A 108 -22.96 3.77 0.16
C CYS A 108 -24.44 3.40 0.35
N GLU A 109 -24.74 2.10 0.50
CA GLU A 109 -26.10 1.65 0.83
C GLU A 109 -26.38 1.65 2.34
N GLU A 110 -25.33 1.41 3.13
CA GLU A 110 -25.39 1.29 4.57
C GLU A 110 -24.08 1.83 5.19
N TYR A 111 -24.20 2.46 6.36
CA TYR A 111 -23.06 3.02 7.06
C TYR A 111 -22.31 1.98 7.90
N GLY A 112 -21.01 2.20 8.07
CA GLY A 112 -20.17 1.45 8.99
C GLY A 112 -19.51 0.20 8.39
N TRP A 113 -18.60 -0.38 9.15
CA TRP A 113 -17.93 -1.63 8.80
C TRP A 113 -18.89 -2.82 9.04
N PRO A 114 -18.87 -3.89 8.21
CA PRO A 114 -18.03 -4.16 7.05
C PRO A 114 -18.67 -3.79 5.70
N ASN A 115 -19.36 -2.65 5.60
CA ASN A 115 -20.03 -2.25 4.35
C ASN A 115 -19.05 -1.59 3.38
N THR A 116 -19.40 -1.61 2.09
CA THR A 116 -18.62 -0.99 1.02
C THR A 116 -19.31 0.23 0.43
N THR A 117 -18.51 1.15 -0.11
CA THR A 117 -19.01 2.24 -0.95
C THR A 117 -19.40 1.72 -2.33
N HIS A 118 -20.11 2.53 -3.11
CA HIS A 118 -20.46 2.21 -4.50
C HIS A 118 -19.24 2.05 -5.41
N THR A 119 -18.08 2.57 -5.01
CA THR A 119 -16.80 2.37 -5.71
C THR A 119 -16.12 1.06 -5.33
N GLY A 120 -16.74 0.26 -4.44
CA GLY A 120 -16.21 -1.01 -3.95
C GLY A 120 -15.22 -0.88 -2.80
N ARG A 121 -14.95 0.32 -2.28
CA ARG A 121 -14.01 0.51 -1.17
C ARG A 121 -14.67 0.10 0.15
N ILE A 122 -13.94 -0.62 0.99
CA ILE A 122 -14.42 -1.01 2.32
C ILE A 122 -14.48 0.19 3.26
N MET A 123 -15.54 0.26 4.06
CA MET A 123 -15.74 1.31 5.06
C MET A 123 -15.15 0.87 6.40
N TYR A 124 -13.86 1.10 6.62
CA TYR A 124 -13.26 0.87 7.93
C TYR A 124 -13.74 1.89 8.96
N GLU A 125 -13.72 1.48 10.22
CA GLU A 125 -13.94 2.40 11.33
C GLU A 125 -12.95 3.57 11.27
N ASN A 126 -13.43 4.78 11.59
CA ASN A 126 -12.67 6.02 11.61
C ASN A 126 -12.06 6.47 10.27
N THR A 127 -12.46 5.89 9.12
CA THR A 127 -12.01 6.35 7.79
C THR A 127 -13.13 6.95 6.94
N TYR A 128 -14.39 6.61 7.26
CA TYR A 128 -15.59 7.12 6.60
C TYR A 128 -16.52 7.80 7.59
N PHE A 129 -17.05 8.95 7.20
CA PHE A 129 -17.84 9.85 8.02
C PHE A 129 -19.19 10.15 7.37
N ARG A 130 -20.21 10.43 8.18
CA ARG A 130 -21.57 10.73 7.68
C ARG A 130 -21.68 12.15 7.17
N THR A 131 -20.89 13.05 7.74
CA THR A 131 -20.91 14.47 7.37
C THR A 131 -19.55 14.94 6.88
N ARG A 132 -19.58 15.93 5.98
CA ARG A 132 -18.37 16.58 5.50
C ARG A 132 -17.59 17.26 6.62
N ALA A 133 -18.29 17.82 7.62
CA ALA A 133 -17.69 18.49 8.76
C ALA A 133 -16.87 17.53 9.64
N GLU A 134 -17.39 16.33 9.89
CA GLU A 134 -16.66 15.27 10.60
C GLU A 134 -15.39 14.88 9.86
N ALA A 135 -15.47 14.64 8.55
CA ALA A 135 -14.30 14.31 7.73
C ALA A 135 -13.24 15.42 7.74
N TYR A 136 -13.66 16.70 7.70
CA TYR A 136 -12.72 17.82 7.85
C TYR A 136 -12.11 17.90 9.24
N ALA A 137 -12.89 17.66 10.29
CA ALA A 137 -12.39 17.67 11.66
C ALA A 137 -11.33 16.58 11.87
N ASP A 138 -11.55 15.40 11.31
CA ASP A 138 -10.57 14.31 11.35
C ASP A 138 -9.32 14.63 10.53
N LEU A 139 -9.46 15.14 9.30
CA LEU A 139 -8.32 15.61 8.49
C LEU A 139 -7.48 16.68 9.21
N LEU A 140 -8.13 17.64 9.87
CA LEU A 140 -7.46 18.67 10.66
C LEU A 140 -6.75 18.09 11.88
N LYS A 141 -7.34 17.07 12.52
CA LYS A 141 -6.72 16.35 13.63
C LYS A 141 -5.49 15.57 13.16
N ASP A 142 -5.60 14.85 12.05
CA ASP A 142 -4.52 14.06 11.49
C ASP A 142 -3.36 14.94 11.01
N THR A 143 -3.64 16.02 10.29
CA THR A 143 -2.61 16.99 9.86
C THR A 143 -1.89 17.64 11.06
N LYS A 144 -2.63 18.03 12.12
CA LYS A 144 -2.02 18.54 13.36
C LYS A 144 -1.13 17.50 14.03
N ASN A 145 -1.59 16.25 14.12
CA ASN A 145 -0.81 15.16 14.68
C ASN A 145 0.43 14.88 13.83
N GLY A 146 0.30 14.90 12.49
CA GLY A 146 1.39 14.75 11.54
C GLY A 146 2.46 15.83 11.71
N ILE A 147 2.08 17.08 12.01
CA ILE A 147 3.02 18.16 12.33
C ILE A 147 3.66 17.94 13.71
N LYS A 148 2.86 17.67 14.74
CA LYS A 148 3.32 17.48 16.13
C LYS A 148 4.28 16.31 16.27
N HIS A 149 3.97 15.19 15.62
CA HIS A 149 4.75 13.97 15.63
C HIS A 149 5.72 13.87 14.46
N ARG A 150 5.79 14.88 13.58
CA ARG A 150 6.90 14.97 12.65
C ARG A 150 8.16 15.29 13.45
N TRP A 151 8.96 14.26 13.61
CA TRP A 151 10.36 14.28 14.00
C TRP A 151 11.22 15.04 12.96
N ILE A 152 10.72 16.10 12.28
CA ILE A 152 11.48 16.88 11.29
C ILE A 152 12.77 17.41 11.92
N ALA A 153 12.68 17.97 13.13
CA ALA A 153 13.86 18.54 13.79
C ALA A 153 14.94 17.47 14.04
N SER A 154 14.54 16.33 14.58
CA SER A 154 15.42 15.20 14.88
C SER A 154 15.91 14.46 13.64
N SER A 155 15.08 14.29 12.61
CA SER A 155 15.49 13.63 11.35
C SER A 155 16.45 14.50 10.56
N VAL A 156 16.26 15.82 10.56
CA VAL A 156 17.20 16.79 10.01
C VAL A 156 18.51 16.79 10.82
N GLN A 157 18.43 16.80 12.15
CA GLN A 157 19.62 16.72 13.00
C GLN A 157 20.41 15.42 12.79
N ASP A 158 19.73 14.29 12.68
CA ASP A 158 20.36 13.00 12.42
C ASP A 158 20.98 12.94 11.02
N ALA A 159 20.32 13.49 10.00
CA ALA A 159 20.87 13.62 8.66
C ALA A 159 22.14 14.49 8.65
N LEU A 160 22.10 15.66 9.32
CA LEU A 160 23.26 16.54 9.48
C LEU A 160 24.40 15.85 10.23
N ARG A 161 24.10 15.06 11.27
CA ARG A 161 25.10 14.29 12.03
C ARG A 161 25.78 13.24 11.14
N LYS A 162 25.01 12.54 10.31
CA LYS A 162 25.55 11.57 9.33
C LYS A 162 26.42 12.26 8.28
N LEU A 163 25.97 13.39 7.74
CA LEU A 163 26.73 14.19 6.76
C LEU A 163 28.06 14.66 7.35
N ARG A 164 28.04 15.22 8.57
CA ARG A 164 29.25 15.69 9.26
C ARG A 164 30.24 14.56 9.49
N ARG A 165 29.77 13.37 9.86
CA ARG A 165 30.62 12.18 10.04
C ARG A 165 31.27 11.74 8.73
N ALA A 166 30.53 11.75 7.62
CA ALA A 166 31.06 11.42 6.30
C ALA A 166 32.15 12.42 5.85
N ILE A 167 31.90 13.71 6.00
CA ILE A 167 32.88 14.77 5.68
C ILE A 167 34.15 14.59 6.52
N TRP A 168 34.00 14.35 7.83
CA TRP A 168 35.16 14.16 8.71
C TRP A 168 36.01 12.95 8.31
N LEU A 169 35.37 11.82 7.99
CA LEU A 169 36.08 10.63 7.50
C LEU A 169 36.86 10.93 6.22
N TYR A 170 36.22 11.61 5.26
CA TYR A 170 36.85 11.98 3.99
C TYR A 170 38.06 12.92 4.18
N MET A 171 37.92 13.92 5.05
CA MET A 171 39.02 14.83 5.40
C MET A 171 40.18 14.10 6.07
N LYS A 172 39.89 13.09 6.91
CA LYS A 172 40.91 12.24 7.52
C LYS A 172 41.70 11.46 6.45
N THR A 173 41.02 10.89 5.46
CA THR A 173 41.67 10.20 4.33
C THR A 173 42.56 11.13 3.52
N ILE A 174 42.10 12.35 3.23
CA ILE A 174 42.93 13.37 2.55
C ILE A 174 44.17 13.67 3.39
N GLY A 175 44.01 13.89 4.69
CA GLY A 175 45.13 14.14 5.61
C GLY A 175 46.17 13.02 5.59
N TYR A 176 45.75 11.76 5.59
CA TYR A 176 46.65 10.61 5.44
C TYR A 176 47.44 10.65 4.13
N TRP A 177 46.77 10.92 2.99
CA TRP A 177 47.44 11.00 1.68
C TRP A 177 48.42 12.16 1.58
N VAL A 178 48.07 13.32 2.14
CA VAL A 178 48.97 14.47 2.22
C VAL A 178 50.21 14.09 3.03
N ALA A 179 50.03 13.54 4.24
CA ALA A 179 51.14 13.14 5.10
C ALA A 179 52.04 12.08 4.45
N ALA A 180 51.46 11.04 3.82
CA ALA A 180 52.20 10.02 3.09
C ALA A 180 53.04 10.63 1.96
N ARG A 181 52.48 11.60 1.21
CA ARG A 181 53.20 12.32 0.16
C ARG A 181 54.34 13.17 0.72
N THR A 182 54.15 13.84 1.86
CA THR A 182 55.21 14.63 2.50
C THR A 182 56.35 13.74 2.97
N ILE A 183 56.04 12.62 3.63
CA ILE A 183 57.03 11.62 4.08
C ILE A 183 57.80 11.06 2.88
N GLY A 184 57.09 10.66 1.80
CA GLY A 184 57.73 10.19 0.58
C GLY A 184 58.70 11.22 -0.04
N ARG A 185 58.34 12.51 -0.03
CA ARG A 185 59.24 13.60 -0.47
C ARG A 185 60.47 13.72 0.43
N PHE A 186 60.33 13.59 1.74
CA PHE A 186 61.47 13.60 2.67
C PHE A 186 62.40 12.41 2.47
N ILE A 187 61.83 11.20 2.29
CA ILE A 187 62.62 9.98 2.02
C ILE A 187 63.39 10.13 0.71
N MET A 188 62.75 10.60 -0.37
CA MET A 188 63.43 10.83 -1.65
C MET A 188 64.55 11.87 -1.53
N LYS A 189 64.33 13.01 -0.87
CA LYS A 189 65.39 14.01 -0.63
C LYS A 189 66.58 13.43 0.14
N ARG A 190 66.32 12.58 1.14
CA ARG A 190 67.36 11.92 1.95
C ARG A 190 68.14 10.87 1.16
N SER A 191 67.49 10.21 0.19
CA SER A 191 68.12 9.26 -0.74
C SER A 191 69.00 9.96 -1.78
N TYR A 192 68.55 11.07 -2.35
CA TYR A 192 69.33 11.86 -3.33
C TYR A 192 70.53 12.59 -2.71
N GLY A 193 70.51 12.87 -1.41
CA GLY A 193 71.65 13.41 -0.66
C GLY A 193 72.77 12.39 -0.39
N LYS A 194 72.53 11.10 -0.60
CA LYS A 194 73.57 10.04 -0.62
C LYS A 194 74.08 9.85 -2.05
N LYS A 195 74.73 10.87 -2.63
CA LYS A 195 75.57 10.65 -3.81
C LYS A 195 76.91 10.08 -3.36
N ARG A 196 77.09 8.80 -3.72
CA ARG A 196 78.32 7.99 -3.85
C ARG A 196 79.63 8.76 -3.60
N THR A 197 80.25 8.50 -2.45
CA THR A 197 81.71 8.39 -2.33
C THR A 197 82.15 7.04 -2.85
#